data_AF-A0A7C1RVV7-F1
#
_entry.id   AF-A0A7C1RVV7-F1
#
_cell.length_a   1.000
_cell.length_b   1.000
_cell.length_c   1.000
_cell.angle_alpha   90.00
_cell.angle_beta   90.00
_cell.angle_gamma   90.00
#
_symmetry.space_group_name_H-M   'P 1'
#
loop_
_entity.id
_entity.type
_entity.pdbx_description
1 polymer ?
#
loop_
_entity_poly.entity_id
_entity_poly.type
_entity_poly.pdbx_seq_one_letter_code
_entity_poly.pdbx_strand_id
1 'polypeptide(L)'
;MKFTEDRLEQAIIELLGAEGYPHVSGQDISREPTEVLIKEDLRSFLAQQYAGDNITTGEIDSIIRKLEVYSSSDLYESNKAIMKMVSDGFLLKREDRSRKDLYIQLIDYKDLP
;
A
#
# COMPACT_ATOMS: atom_id res chain seq x y z
N MET A 1 -41.02 2.48 1.52
CA MET A 1 -39.74 2.30 2.22
C MET A 1 -38.72 3.17 1.49
N LYS A 2 -38.10 4.16 2.14
CA LYS A 2 -37.05 4.97 1.47
C LYS A 2 -35.75 4.18 1.45
N PHE A 3 -35.09 4.15 0.31
CA PHE A 3 -33.74 3.65 0.17
C PHE A 3 -32.81 4.82 0.50
N THR A 4 -31.99 4.66 1.54
CA THR A 4 -31.09 5.69 2.10
C THR A 4 -29.64 5.34 1.76
N GLU A 5 -28.71 6.29 1.85
CA GLU A 5 -27.28 6.03 1.59
C GLU A 5 -26.75 4.88 2.46
N ASP A 6 -27.11 4.85 3.75
CA ASP A 6 -26.77 3.78 4.69
C ASP A 6 -27.21 2.38 4.21
N ARG A 7 -28.40 2.27 3.62
CA ARG A 7 -28.88 0.98 3.08
C ARG A 7 -28.19 0.60 1.78
N LEU A 8 -27.82 1.59 0.98
CA LEU A 8 -27.04 1.36 -0.24
C LEU A 8 -25.63 0.88 0.11
N GLU A 9 -24.98 1.52 1.07
CA GLU A 9 -23.65 1.16 1.58
C GLU A 9 -23.65 -0.28 2.11
N GLN A 10 -24.61 -0.63 2.96
CA GLN A 10 -24.73 -2.00 3.49
C GLN A 10 -24.90 -3.05 2.39
N ALA A 11 -25.73 -2.77 1.38
CA ALA A 11 -25.90 -3.68 0.24
C ALA A 11 -24.62 -3.85 -0.58
N ILE A 12 -23.83 -2.77 -0.76
CA ILE A 12 -22.54 -2.83 -1.47
C ILE A 12 -21.51 -3.63 -0.65
N ILE A 13 -21.45 -3.43 0.66
CA ILE A 13 -20.58 -4.18 1.57
C ILE A 13 -20.87 -5.68 1.48
N GLU A 14 -22.14 -6.07 1.50
CA GLU A 14 -22.57 -7.47 1.39
C GLU A 14 -22.17 -8.09 0.04
N LEU A 15 -22.35 -7.35 -1.06
CA LEU A 15 -21.95 -7.79 -2.40
C LEU A 15 -20.43 -8.00 -2.50
N LEU A 16 -19.64 -7.04 -2.01
CA LEU A 16 -18.17 -7.15 -2.01
C LEU A 16 -17.68 -8.29 -1.12
N GLY A 17 -18.30 -8.48 0.05
CA GLY A 17 -17.99 -9.59 0.95
C GLY A 17 -18.24 -10.96 0.30
N ALA A 18 -19.30 -11.10 -0.51
CA ALA A 18 -19.59 -12.32 -1.26
C ALA A 18 -18.53 -12.64 -2.32
N GLU A 19 -17.89 -11.62 -2.89
CA GLU A 19 -16.76 -11.74 -3.83
C GLU A 19 -15.39 -11.90 -3.13
N GLY A 20 -15.38 -12.01 -1.79
CA GLY A 20 -14.15 -12.22 -1.01
C GLY A 20 -13.41 -10.94 -0.60
N TYR A 21 -14.06 -9.77 -0.72
CA TYR A 21 -13.52 -8.49 -0.25
C TYR A 21 -14.13 -8.14 1.12
N PRO A 22 -13.47 -8.46 2.24
CA PRO A 22 -14.00 -8.19 3.56
C PRO A 22 -14.07 -6.67 3.81
N HIS A 23 -15.15 -6.24 4.45
CA HIS A 23 -15.27 -4.87 4.91
C HIS A 23 -14.46 -4.64 6.18
N VAL A 24 -13.68 -3.56 6.17
CA VAL A 24 -12.93 -3.06 7.33
C VAL A 24 -13.38 -1.63 7.58
N SER A 25 -13.87 -1.35 8.79
CA SER A 25 -14.26 0.01 9.16
C SER A 25 -13.03 0.91 9.24
N GLY A 26 -13.11 2.08 8.60
CA GLY A 26 -12.01 3.06 8.64
C GLY A 26 -11.67 3.55 10.05
N GLN A 27 -12.60 3.45 11.01
CA GLN A 27 -12.34 3.80 12.41
C GLN A 27 -11.44 2.79 13.13
N ASP A 28 -11.40 1.55 12.63
CA ASP A 28 -10.55 0.49 13.18
C ASP A 28 -9.14 0.52 12.55
N ILE A 29 -8.92 1.35 11.53
CA ILE A 29 -7.62 1.51 10.87
C ILE A 29 -6.81 2.56 11.64
N SER A 30 -5.69 2.12 12.22
CA SER A 30 -4.72 3.00 12.87
C SER A 30 -4.04 3.91 11.83
N ARG A 31 -4.51 5.16 11.72
CA ARG A 31 -3.96 6.17 10.81
C ARG A 31 -4.18 7.58 11.35
N GLU A 32 -3.15 8.42 11.27
CA GLU A 32 -3.29 9.84 11.54
C GLU A 32 -4.25 10.49 10.52
N PRO A 33 -5.15 11.41 10.92
CA PRO A 33 -6.14 11.99 10.00
C PRO A 33 -5.55 12.68 8.77
N THR A 34 -4.35 13.26 8.92
CA THR A 34 -3.63 13.97 7.84
C THR A 34 -2.75 13.06 6.99
N GLU A 35 -2.55 11.82 7.41
CA GLU A 35 -1.71 10.86 6.71
C GLU A 35 -2.51 10.21 5.59
N VAL A 36 -1.91 10.05 4.41
CA VAL A 36 -2.58 9.35 3.30
C VAL A 36 -2.26 7.85 3.33
N LEU A 37 -1.05 7.49 3.76
CA LEU A 37 -0.55 6.12 3.79
C LEU A 37 -1.03 5.35 5.03
N ILE A 38 -1.44 4.10 4.83
CA ILE A 38 -1.69 3.14 5.92
C ILE A 38 -0.37 2.41 6.20
N LYS A 39 0.51 3.04 6.97
CA LYS A 39 1.92 2.61 7.10
C LYS A 39 2.07 1.21 7.70
N GLU A 40 1.26 0.86 8.69
CA GLU A 40 1.33 -0.47 9.33
C GLU A 40 0.99 -1.59 8.34
N ASP A 41 -0.01 -1.36 7.49
CA ASP A 41 -0.39 -2.29 6.44
C ASP A 41 0.73 -2.43 5.40
N LEU A 42 1.29 -1.31 4.95
CA LEU A 42 2.41 -1.30 4.00
C LEU A 42 3.67 -1.98 4.58
N ARG A 43 3.98 -1.78 5.87
CA ARG A 43 5.07 -2.49 6.56
C ARG A 43 4.83 -3.99 6.57
N SER A 44 3.61 -4.41 6.92
CA SER A 44 3.23 -5.82 7.01
C SER A 44 3.31 -6.49 5.65
N PHE A 45 2.79 -5.85 4.61
CA PHE A 45 2.88 -6.30 3.22
C PHE A 45 4.33 -6.48 2.78
N LEU A 46 5.18 -5.45 2.93
CA LEU A 46 6.58 -5.51 2.49
C LEU A 46 7.38 -6.57 3.27
N ALA A 47 7.15 -6.68 4.58
CA ALA A 47 7.80 -7.69 5.41
C ALA A 47 7.42 -9.11 4.99
N GLN A 48 6.13 -9.35 4.70
CA GLN A 48 5.63 -10.65 4.25
C GLN A 48 6.13 -10.98 2.84
N GLN A 49 5.98 -10.05 1.89
CA GLN A 49 6.28 -10.30 0.48
C GLN A 49 7.78 -10.53 0.22
N TYR A 50 8.64 -9.82 0.96
CA TYR A 50 10.10 -9.89 0.81
C TYR A 50 10.80 -10.61 1.97
N ALA A 51 10.07 -11.41 2.76
CA ALA A 51 10.63 -12.21 3.85
C ALA A 51 11.74 -13.15 3.36
N GLY A 52 11.54 -13.80 2.20
CA GLY A 52 12.53 -14.71 1.61
C GLY A 52 13.85 -14.02 1.23
N ASP A 53 13.78 -12.74 0.89
CA ASP A 53 14.94 -11.90 0.57
C ASP A 53 15.59 -11.24 1.81
N ASN A 54 15.06 -11.55 3.00
CA ASN A 54 15.46 -11.01 4.30
C ASN A 54 15.53 -9.47 4.27
N ILE A 55 14.46 -8.82 3.80
CA ILE A 55 14.35 -7.36 3.87
C ILE A 55 14.40 -6.90 5.34
N THR A 56 15.12 -5.81 5.62
CA THR A 56 15.22 -5.27 6.99
C THR A 56 14.11 -4.27 7.27
N THR A 57 13.85 -4.00 8.56
CA THR A 57 12.91 -2.95 8.95
C THR A 57 13.37 -1.56 8.47
N GLY A 58 14.68 -1.29 8.48
CA GLY A 58 15.26 -0.05 7.96
C GLY A 58 15.05 0.10 6.45
N GLU A 59 15.20 -0.99 5.69
CA GLU A 59 14.88 -1.03 4.26
C GLU A 59 13.40 -0.74 4.00
N ILE A 60 12.49 -1.34 4.77
CA ILE A 60 11.04 -1.08 4.70
C ILE A 60 10.73 0.39 5.02
N ASP A 61 11.25 0.93 6.12
CA ASP A 61 11.02 2.32 6.50
C ASP A 61 11.59 3.30 5.46
N SER A 62 12.67 2.94 4.77
CA SER A 62 13.22 3.73 3.67
C SER A 62 12.28 3.78 2.45
N ILE A 63 11.59 2.68 2.15
CA ILE A 63 10.56 2.61 1.10
C ILE A 63 9.39 3.51 1.48
N ILE A 64 8.90 3.40 2.71
CA ILE A 64 7.76 4.20 3.20
C ILE A 64 8.11 5.69 3.13
N ARG A 65 9.28 6.07 3.64
CA ARG A 65 9.75 7.46 3.59
C ARG A 65 9.86 7.98 2.16
N LYS A 66 10.27 7.13 1.21
CA LYS A 66 10.33 7.52 -0.21
C LYS A 66 8.95 7.91 -0.74
N LEU A 67 7.88 7.25 -0.31
CA LEU A 67 6.50 7.57 -0.68
C LEU A 67 5.98 8.81 0.07
N GLU A 68 6.37 9.01 1.33
CA GLU A 68 5.94 10.15 2.16
C GLU A 68 6.50 11.49 1.72
N VAL A 69 7.69 11.52 1.13
CA VAL A 69 8.40 12.78 0.81
C VAL A 69 7.80 13.51 -0.40
N TYR A 70 6.89 12.88 -1.15
CA TYR A 70 6.23 13.53 -2.29
C TYR A 70 5.36 14.71 -1.83
N SER A 71 5.58 15.87 -2.46
CA SER A 71 4.94 17.11 -2.05
C SER A 71 3.45 17.12 -2.43
N SER A 72 2.62 17.58 -1.51
CA SER A 72 1.21 17.90 -1.77
C SER A 72 1.03 19.20 -2.58
N SER A 73 2.08 20.01 -2.76
CA SER A 73 2.02 21.24 -3.55
C SER A 73 2.08 21.00 -5.07
N ASP A 74 2.65 19.88 -5.51
CA ASP A 74 2.75 19.49 -6.92
C ASP A 74 1.98 18.17 -7.14
N LEU A 75 0.66 18.24 -6.95
CA LEU A 75 -0.21 17.06 -6.93
C LEU A 75 -0.08 16.20 -8.19
N TYR A 76 0.05 16.81 -9.36
CA TYR A 76 0.08 16.06 -10.62
C TYR A 76 1.38 15.27 -10.77
N GLU A 77 2.55 15.90 -10.66
CA GLU A 77 3.82 15.19 -10.82
C GLU A 77 4.09 14.23 -9.65
N SER A 78 3.69 14.58 -8.43
CA SER A 78 3.74 13.66 -7.28
C SER A 78 2.90 12.40 -7.52
N ASN A 79 1.63 12.55 -7.90
CA ASN A 79 0.76 11.40 -8.18
C ASN A 79 1.26 10.57 -9.35
N LYS A 80 1.72 11.21 -10.42
CA LYS A 80 2.28 10.52 -11.59
C LYS A 80 3.53 9.70 -11.21
N ALA A 81 4.41 10.25 -10.38
CA ALA A 81 5.60 9.55 -9.90
C ALA A 81 5.24 8.37 -8.99
N ILE A 82 4.29 8.55 -8.06
CA ILE A 82 3.81 7.47 -7.19
C ILE A 82 3.13 6.37 -8.02
N MET A 83 2.22 6.73 -8.92
CA MET A 83 1.54 5.76 -9.80
C MET A 83 2.54 4.99 -10.65
N LYS A 84 3.58 5.66 -11.17
CA LYS A 84 4.65 4.96 -11.90
C LYS A 84 5.40 3.96 -11.00
N MET A 85 5.69 4.31 -9.75
CA MET A 85 6.32 3.37 -8.81
C MET A 85 5.40 2.20 -8.44
N VAL A 86 4.09 2.44 -8.33
CA VAL A 86 3.10 1.39 -8.05
C VAL A 86 3.00 0.42 -9.23
N SER A 87 2.95 0.94 -10.46
CA SER A 87 2.84 0.13 -11.68
C SER A 87 4.14 -0.59 -12.04
N ASP A 88 5.25 0.15 -12.09
CA ASP A 88 6.52 -0.39 -12.57
C ASP A 88 7.29 -1.11 -11.45
N GLY A 89 7.15 -0.65 -10.20
CA GLY A 89 8.09 -0.99 -9.14
C GLY A 89 9.37 -0.15 -9.21
N PHE A 90 10.33 -0.43 -8.34
CA PHE A 90 11.61 0.29 -8.30
C PHE A 90 12.71 -0.53 -7.61
N LEU A 91 13.96 -0.17 -7.88
CA LEU A 91 15.12 -0.79 -7.25
C LEU A 91 15.34 -0.22 -5.83
N LEU A 92 15.40 -1.09 -4.84
CA LEU A 92 15.88 -0.83 -3.48
C LEU A 92 17.34 -1.27 -3.37
N LYS A 93 18.20 -0.31 -3.03
CA LYS A 93 19.59 -0.60 -2.68
C LYS A 93 19.65 -1.16 -1.27
N ARG A 94 20.31 -2.30 -1.11
CA ARG A 94 20.44 -2.95 0.21
C ARG A 94 21.29 -2.13 1.16
N GLU A 95 20.97 -2.20 2.44
CA GLU A 95 21.82 -1.64 3.50
C GLU A 95 23.19 -2.35 3.52
N ASP A 96 23.17 -3.68 3.40
CA ASP A 96 24.36 -4.49 3.18
C ASP A 96 24.72 -4.53 1.70
N ARG A 97 25.78 -3.80 1.34
CA ARG A 97 26.30 -3.68 -0.03
C ARG A 97 26.82 -4.99 -0.63
N SER A 98 27.02 -6.04 0.18
CA SER A 98 27.39 -7.37 -0.32
C SER A 98 26.19 -8.14 -0.92
N ARG A 99 24.96 -7.73 -0.57
CA ARG A 99 23.72 -8.35 -1.04
C ARG A 99 23.26 -7.69 -2.33
N LYS A 100 22.61 -8.47 -3.19
CA LYS A 100 22.01 -7.97 -4.42
C LYS A 100 20.84 -7.03 -4.09
N ASP A 101 20.75 -5.93 -4.82
CA ASP A 101 19.61 -5.01 -4.77
C ASP A 101 18.28 -5.74 -5.01
N LEU A 102 17.23 -5.28 -4.32
CA LEU A 102 15.88 -5.83 -4.46
C LEU A 102 15.05 -5.01 -5.42
N TYR A 103 14.27 -5.67 -6.25
CA TYR A 103 13.26 -5.01 -7.05
C TYR A 103 11.93 -5.05 -6.29
N ILE A 104 11.50 -3.88 -5.85
CA ILE A 104 10.29 -3.71 -5.03
C ILE A 104 9.10 -3.40 -5.94
N GLN A 105 8.03 -4.14 -5.75
CA GLN A 105 6.71 -3.94 -6.33
C GLN A 105 5.75 -3.69 -5.18
N LEU A 106 4.87 -2.70 -5.35
CA LEU A 106 3.89 -2.31 -4.34
C LEU A 106 2.54 -3.02 -4.51
N ILE A 107 2.45 -3.88 -5.52
CA ILE A 107 1.31 -4.75 -5.81
C ILE A 107 1.90 -6.13 -6.05
N ASP A 108 1.29 -7.16 -5.45
CA ASP A 108 1.65 -8.54 -5.74
C ASP A 108 0.92 -9.01 -7.00
N TYR A 109 1.69 -9.33 -8.05
CA TYR A 109 1.17 -9.83 -9.32
C TYR A 109 1.31 -11.34 -9.47
N LYS A 110 1.79 -12.07 -8.44
CA LYS A 110 2.11 -13.51 -8.55
C LYS A 110 0.92 -14.38 -8.98
N ASP A 111 -0.29 -14.00 -8.62
CA ASP A 111 -1.52 -14.76 -8.91
C ASP A 111 -2.34 -14.15 -10.06
N LEU A 112 -1.79 -13.17 -10.80
CA LEU A 112 -2.44 -12.61 -11.97
C LEU A 112 -2.04 -13.39 -13.24
N PRO A 113 -3.02 -13.71 -14.12
CA PRO A 113 -2.82 -14.54 -15.31
C PRO A 113 -1.95 -13.89 -16.41
#